data_AF-A0A522LTD4-F1
#
_entry.id   AF-A0A522LTD4-F1
#
_cell.length_a   1.000
_cell.length_b   1.000
_cell.length_c   1.000
_cell.angle_alpha   90.00
_cell.angle_beta   90.00
_cell.angle_gamma   90.00
#
_symmetry.space_group_name_H-M   'P 1'
#
loop_
_entity.id
_entity.type
_entity.pdbx_description
1 polymer ?
#
loop_
_entity_poly.entity_id
_entity_poly.type
_entity_poly.pdbx_seq_one_letter_code
_entity_poly.pdbx_strand_id
1 'polypeptide(L)'
;MKKHVGFTLIELMITVAIVAILAAIAYPSYTSYIVRSNRAAAEGYMLEVSGLQQRYLLDARAYAPDLPTLNTAAPANVAPNYTVATAPSAAASAPGFTVTATPINTQATRDTACGTLTVDQAGTKSASGTGTTCW
;
A
#
# COMPACT_ATOMS: atom_id res chain seq x y z
N MET A 1 38.02 47.65 12.39
CA MET A 1 37.60 46.39 13.05
C MET A 1 36.34 45.88 12.36
N LYS A 2 36.38 44.70 11.74
CA LYS A 2 35.17 44.05 11.20
C LYS A 2 34.46 43.37 12.38
N LYS A 3 33.25 43.79 12.73
CA LYS A 3 32.43 43.08 13.73
C LYS A 3 32.05 41.73 13.14
N HIS A 4 32.38 40.63 13.83
CA HIS A 4 31.81 39.34 13.52
C HIS A 4 30.32 39.38 13.87
N VAL A 5 29.48 39.30 12.84
CA VAL A 5 28.02 39.15 12.99
C VAL A 5 27.77 37.64 13.05
N GLY A 6 27.59 37.11 14.26
CA GLY A 6 27.30 35.70 14.51
C GLY A 6 25.96 35.55 15.22
N PHE A 7 25.33 34.38 15.06
CA PHE A 7 24.11 34.02 15.78
C PHE A 7 24.38 33.89 17.28
N THR A 8 23.41 34.32 18.09
CA THR A 8 23.45 34.08 19.54
C THR A 8 23.06 32.65 19.87
N LEU A 9 23.56 32.13 21.01
CA LEU A 9 23.18 30.80 21.50
C LEU A 9 21.67 30.71 21.75
N ILE A 10 21.04 31.80 22.20
CA ILE A 10 19.60 31.84 22.43
C ILE A 10 18.79 31.79 21.13
N GLU A 11 19.23 32.45 20.05
CA GLU A 11 18.60 32.29 18.72
C GLU A 11 18.71 30.86 18.22
N LEU A 12 19.85 30.20 18.42
CA LEU A 12 20.01 28.79 18.06
C LEU A 12 19.03 27.91 18.87
N MET A 13 18.89 28.15 20.18
CA MET A 13 17.96 27.36 21.00
C MET A 13 16.50 27.55 20.58
N ILE A 14 16.09 28.79 20.29
CA ILE A 14 14.73 29.09 19.83
C ILE A 14 14.46 28.45 18.46
N THR A 15 15.41 28.56 17.52
CA THR A 15 15.25 27.96 16.19
C THR A 15 15.15 26.43 16.26
N VAL A 16 15.98 25.77 17.06
CA VAL A 16 15.89 24.31 17.27
C VAL A 16 14.57 23.93 17.93
N ALA A 17 14.08 24.69 18.91
CA ALA A 17 12.80 24.44 19.55
C ALA A 17 11.63 24.51 18.54
N ILE A 18 11.63 25.51 17.65
CA ILE A 18 10.62 25.65 16.60
C ILE A 18 10.68 24.45 15.64
N VAL A 19 11.88 24.06 15.19
CA VAL A 19 12.06 22.91 14.29
C VAL A 19 11.57 21.61 14.94
N ALA A 20 11.84 21.42 16.24
CA ALA A 20 11.38 20.23 16.98
C ALA A 20 9.85 20.14 17.02
N ILE A 21 9.15 21.26 17.26
CA ILE A 21 7.68 21.31 17.26
C ILE A 21 7.13 20.98 15.88
N LEU A 22 7.69 21.55 14.82
CA LEU A 22 7.27 21.29 13.44
C LEU A 22 7.51 19.82 13.05
N ALA A 23 8.68 19.27 13.39
CA ALA A 23 9.04 17.89 13.09
C ALA A 23 8.11 16.88 13.78
N ALA A 24 7.70 17.15 15.02
CA ALA A 24 6.79 16.28 15.78
C ALA A 24 5.43 16.07 15.10
N ILE A 25 4.96 17.06 14.32
CA ILE A 25 3.68 16.99 13.60
C ILE A 25 3.89 16.53 12.15
N ALA A 26 4.88 17.11 11.47
CA ALA A 26 5.11 16.87 10.05
C ALA A 26 5.58 15.44 9.76
N TYR A 27 6.45 14.88 10.61
CA TYR A 27 7.01 13.55 10.40
C TYR A 27 5.95 12.44 10.42
N PRO A 28 5.12 12.27 11.47
CA PRO A 28 4.08 11.23 11.46
C PRO A 28 3.09 11.43 10.32
N SER A 29 2.70 12.69 10.02
CA SER A 29 1.82 13.00 8.89
C SER A 29 2.40 12.53 7.56
N TYR A 30 3.66 12.87 7.28
CA TYR A 30 4.34 12.44 6.05
C TYR A 30 4.46 10.91 5.95
N THR A 31 4.79 10.22 7.04
CA THR A 31 4.86 8.75 7.02
C THR A 31 3.50 8.11 6.71
N SER A 32 2.40 8.64 7.27
CA SER A 32 1.05 8.17 6.98
C SER A 32 0.62 8.43 5.53
N TYR A 33 1.08 9.54 4.94
CA TYR A 33 0.84 9.86 3.54
C TYR A 33 1.52 8.84 2.61
N ILE A 34 2.79 8.52 2.86
CA ILE A 34 3.53 7.52 2.08
C ILE A 34 2.87 6.14 2.18
N VAL A 35 2.46 5.72 3.38
CA VAL A 35 1.73 4.46 3.60
C VAL A 35 0.46 4.40 2.75
N ARG A 36 -0.34 5.47 2.76
CA ARG A 36 -1.57 5.56 1.96
C ARG A 36 -1.28 5.59 0.46
N SER A 37 -0.21 6.26 0.04
CA SER A 37 0.20 6.32 -1.37
C SER A 37 0.62 4.94 -1.89
N ASN A 38 1.42 4.20 -1.11
CA ASN A 38 1.81 2.83 -1.44
C ASN A 38 0.59 1.90 -1.53
N ARG A 39 -0.36 2.08 -0.62
CA ARG A 39 -1.61 1.30 -0.61
C ARG A 39 -2.46 1.58 -1.84
N ALA A 40 -2.66 2.84 -2.20
CA ALA A 40 -3.37 3.22 -3.42
C ALA A 40 -2.72 2.64 -4.70
N ALA A 41 -1.38 2.57 -4.74
CA ALA A 41 -0.67 1.91 -5.84
C ALA A 41 -0.97 0.40 -5.89
N ALA A 42 -0.99 -0.28 -4.74
CA ALA A 42 -1.34 -1.69 -4.65
C ALA A 42 -2.80 -1.93 -5.04
N GLU A 43 -3.75 -1.13 -4.55
CA GLU A 43 -5.17 -1.19 -4.90
C GLU A 43 -5.38 -1.07 -6.42
N GLY A 44 -4.70 -0.12 -7.07
CA GLY A 44 -4.75 0.04 -8.52
C GLY A 44 -4.28 -1.22 -9.26
N TYR A 45 -3.16 -1.80 -8.82
CA TYR A 45 -2.65 -3.04 -9.41
C TYR A 45 -3.58 -4.25 -9.13
N MET A 46 -4.20 -4.32 -7.95
CA MET A 46 -5.17 -5.37 -7.63
C MET A 46 -6.38 -5.32 -8.57
N LEU A 47 -6.89 -4.12 -8.89
CA LEU A 47 -7.99 -3.95 -9.83
C LEU A 47 -7.60 -4.32 -11.27
N GLU A 48 -6.36 -4.03 -11.67
CA GLU A 48 -5.81 -4.50 -12.94
C GLU A 48 -5.80 -6.05 -13.01
N VAL A 49 -5.29 -6.71 -11.96
CA VAL A 49 -5.29 -8.18 -11.85
C VAL A 49 -6.72 -8.73 -11.90
N SER A 50 -7.69 -8.09 -11.25
CA SER A 50 -9.10 -8.48 -11.32
C SER A 50 -9.66 -8.41 -12.75
N GLY A 51 -9.29 -7.38 -13.52
CA GLY A 51 -9.65 -7.29 -14.95
C GLY A 51 -8.99 -8.38 -15.79
N LEU A 52 -7.73 -8.71 -15.51
CA LEU A 52 -7.03 -9.82 -16.17
C LEU A 52 -7.67 -11.17 -15.84
N GLN A 53 -8.10 -11.39 -14.61
CA GLN A 53 -8.85 -12.59 -14.21
C GLN A 53 -10.17 -12.72 -15.00
N GLN A 54 -10.90 -11.63 -15.17
CA GLN A 54 -12.14 -11.62 -15.98
C GLN A 54 -11.86 -11.96 -17.45
N ARG A 55 -10.78 -11.42 -18.03
CA ARG A 55 -10.36 -11.76 -19.39
C ARG A 55 -9.98 -13.23 -19.51
N TYR A 56 -9.17 -13.74 -18.58
CA TYR A 56 -8.74 -15.14 -18.57
C TYR A 56 -9.92 -16.10 -18.43
N LEU A 57 -10.96 -15.75 -17.67
CA LEU A 57 -12.19 -16.53 -17.59
C LEU A 57 -12.87 -16.69 -18.95
N LEU A 58 -12.90 -15.63 -19.78
CA LEU A 58 -13.52 -15.69 -21.11
C LEU A 58 -12.75 -16.63 -22.06
N ASP A 59 -11.42 -16.70 -21.91
CA ASP A 59 -10.56 -17.50 -22.79
C ASP A 59 -10.44 -18.96 -22.31
N ALA A 60 -10.22 -19.18 -21.02
CA ALA A 60 -9.89 -20.49 -20.44
C ALA A 60 -11.07 -21.15 -19.69
N ARG A 61 -12.20 -20.45 -19.52
CA ARG A 61 -13.35 -20.90 -18.70
C ARG A 61 -13.01 -21.25 -17.25
N ALA A 62 -11.90 -20.72 -16.75
CA ALA A 62 -11.44 -20.85 -15.38
C ALA A 62 -10.75 -19.56 -14.95
N TYR A 63 -10.57 -19.35 -13.65
CA TYR A 63 -9.70 -18.28 -13.16
C TYR A 63 -8.24 -18.73 -13.10
N ALA A 64 -7.32 -17.80 -13.28
CA ALA A 64 -5.90 -18.09 -13.28
C ALA A 64 -5.41 -18.46 -11.87
N PRO A 65 -4.52 -19.47 -11.75
CA PRO A 65 -3.97 -19.93 -10.48
C PRO A 65 -2.99 -18.94 -9.85
N ASP A 66 -2.39 -18.05 -10.65
CA ASP A 66 -1.33 -17.13 -10.24
C ASP A 66 -1.14 -15.96 -11.23
N LEU A 67 -0.28 -15.00 -10.88
CA LEU A 67 0.05 -13.83 -11.72
C LEU A 67 0.83 -14.18 -13.00
N PRO A 68 1.81 -15.11 -13.00
CA PRO A 68 2.48 -15.52 -14.23
C PRO A 68 1.53 -16.06 -15.30
N THR A 69 0.49 -16.78 -14.92
CA THR A 69 -0.54 -17.27 -15.85
C THR A 69 -1.33 -16.12 -16.50
N LEU A 70 -1.46 -14.99 -15.80
CA LEU A 70 -2.05 -13.75 -16.31
C LEU A 70 -1.03 -12.87 -17.06
N ASN A 71 0.22 -13.31 -17.19
CA ASN A 71 1.31 -12.56 -17.81
C ASN A 71 1.50 -11.14 -17.21
N THR A 72 1.40 -11.04 -15.87
CA THR A 72 1.57 -9.78 -15.14
C THR A 72 2.50 -9.97 -13.93
N ALA A 73 3.13 -8.88 -13.51
CA ALA A 73 3.95 -8.82 -12.31
C ALA A 73 3.78 -7.46 -11.61
N ALA A 74 4.02 -7.41 -10.31
CA ALA A 74 3.88 -6.18 -9.54
C ALA A 74 4.81 -5.09 -10.09
N PRO A 75 4.30 -3.87 -10.38
CA PRO A 75 5.12 -2.78 -10.90
C PRO A 75 6.08 -2.24 -9.84
N ALA A 76 7.09 -1.46 -10.27
CA ALA A 76 8.18 -0.98 -9.42
C ALA A 76 7.73 -0.11 -8.21
N ASN A 77 6.56 0.51 -8.29
CA ASN A 77 5.95 1.29 -7.21
C ASN A 77 5.16 0.42 -6.20
N VAL A 78 4.87 -0.84 -6.52
CA VAL A 78 4.13 -1.78 -5.66
C VAL A 78 5.07 -2.83 -5.07
N ALA A 79 5.92 -3.44 -5.89
CA ALA A 79 6.78 -4.57 -5.52
C ALA A 79 7.64 -4.37 -4.26
N PRO A 80 8.16 -3.16 -3.94
CA PRO A 80 8.93 -2.94 -2.71
C PRO A 80 8.08 -2.93 -1.43
N ASN A 81 6.77 -2.71 -1.54
CA ASN A 81 5.88 -2.45 -0.42
C ASN A 81 4.78 -3.50 -0.25
N TYR A 82 4.42 -4.21 -1.31
CA TYR A 82 3.43 -5.27 -1.30
C TYR A 82 3.86 -6.47 -2.13
N THR A 83 3.58 -7.65 -1.62
CA THR A 83 3.51 -8.87 -2.42
C THR A 83 2.06 -9.09 -2.81
N VAL A 84 1.78 -9.06 -4.12
CA VAL A 84 0.45 -9.32 -4.66
C VAL A 84 0.39 -10.73 -5.22
N ALA A 85 -0.66 -11.46 -4.87
CA ALA A 85 -0.93 -12.80 -5.36
C ALA A 85 -2.41 -12.90 -5.77
N THR A 86 -2.72 -13.86 -6.63
CA THR A 86 -4.10 -14.22 -6.95
C THR A 86 -4.23 -15.73 -6.91
N ALA A 87 -5.40 -16.21 -6.50
CA ALA A 87 -5.73 -17.62 -6.53
C ALA A 87 -7.23 -17.82 -6.80
N PRO A 88 -7.63 -18.92 -7.44
CA PRO A 88 -9.02 -19.33 -7.54
C PRO A 88 -9.59 -19.54 -6.13
N SER A 89 -10.77 -19.01 -5.87
CA SER A 89 -11.48 -19.29 -4.63
C SER A 89 -12.19 -20.64 -4.75
N ALA A 90 -12.01 -21.49 -3.74
CA ALA A 90 -12.74 -22.75 -3.62
C ALA A 90 -14.17 -22.46 -3.12
N ALA A 91 -15.00 -21.80 -3.94
CA ALA A 91 -16.41 -21.58 -3.62
C ALA A 91 -17.26 -22.75 -4.14
N ALA A 92 -18.26 -23.17 -3.34
CA ALA A 92 -19.02 -24.41 -3.56
C ALA A 92 -20.07 -24.34 -4.69
N SER A 93 -20.33 -23.16 -5.29
CA SER A 93 -21.43 -22.98 -6.24
C SER A 93 -21.08 -22.23 -7.53
N ALA A 94 -19.98 -21.47 -7.55
CA ALA A 94 -19.49 -20.78 -8.75
C ALA A 94 -17.97 -20.61 -8.68
N PRO A 95 -17.24 -20.68 -9.81
CA PRO A 95 -15.83 -20.32 -9.83
C PRO A 95 -15.67 -18.87 -9.37
N GLY A 96 -14.63 -18.59 -8.60
CA GLY A 96 -14.26 -17.24 -8.19
C GLY A 96 -12.75 -17.11 -8.08
N PHE A 97 -12.28 -15.91 -7.74
CA PHE A 97 -10.89 -15.65 -7.44
C PHE A 97 -10.78 -14.71 -6.24
N THR A 98 -9.61 -14.67 -5.65
CA THR A 98 -9.22 -13.64 -4.70
C THR A 98 -7.87 -13.09 -5.12
N VAL A 99 -7.76 -11.76 -5.16
CA VAL A 99 -6.47 -11.06 -5.25
C VAL A 99 -6.13 -10.58 -3.86
N THR A 100 -4.90 -10.85 -3.43
CA THR A 100 -4.41 -10.55 -2.08
C THR A 100 -3.15 -9.70 -2.21
N ALA A 101 -3.14 -8.52 -1.59
CA ALA A 101 -1.95 -7.69 -1.42
C ALA A 101 -1.49 -7.72 0.03
N THR A 102 -0.36 -8.37 0.28
CA THR A 102 0.26 -8.49 1.60
C THR A 102 1.33 -7.43 1.76
N PRO A 103 1.23 -6.50 2.74
CA PRO A 103 2.25 -5.49 2.93
C PRO A 103 3.56 -6.14 3.41
N ILE A 104 4.69 -5.61 2.94
CA ILE A 104 6.04 -6.08 3.28
C ILE A 104 6.92 -4.89 3.73
N ASN A 105 8.11 -5.19 4.26
CA ASN A 105 9.12 -4.18 4.64
C ASN A 105 8.54 -3.09 5.57
N THR A 106 8.84 -1.81 5.27
CA THR A 106 8.35 -0.66 6.03
C THR A 106 6.84 -0.48 5.95
N GLN A 107 6.18 -0.98 4.90
CA GLN A 107 4.74 -0.93 4.80
C GLN A 107 4.10 -1.87 5.83
N ALA A 108 4.64 -3.08 6.01
CA ALA A 108 4.13 -4.06 6.97
C ALA A 108 4.11 -3.53 8.42
N THR A 109 5.14 -2.78 8.81
CA THR A 109 5.25 -2.23 10.17
C THR A 109 4.45 -0.95 10.38
N ARG A 110 4.13 -0.21 9.31
CA ARG A 110 3.45 1.09 9.39
C ARG A 110 1.97 1.04 9.04
N ASP A 111 1.53 0.06 8.25
CA ASP A 111 0.15 -0.11 7.81
C ASP A 111 -0.61 -1.15 8.64
N THR A 112 -0.30 -1.26 9.94
CA THR A 112 -0.89 -2.26 10.85
C THR A 112 -2.40 -2.11 11.01
N ALA A 113 -2.92 -0.90 10.80
CA ALA A 113 -4.36 -0.65 10.82
C ALA A 113 -5.08 -1.33 9.65
N CYS A 114 -4.46 -1.49 8.49
CA CYS A 114 -5.10 -2.11 7.32
C CYS A 114 -4.61 -3.53 7.04
N GLY A 115 -3.31 -3.77 7.21
CA GLY A 115 -2.71 -5.08 6.98
C GLY A 115 -2.89 -5.56 5.54
N THR A 116 -3.28 -6.82 5.38
CA THR A 116 -3.47 -7.46 4.08
C THR A 116 -4.78 -7.00 3.46
N LEU A 117 -4.72 -6.59 2.19
CA LEU A 117 -5.90 -6.23 1.41
C LEU A 117 -6.33 -7.38 0.51
N THR A 118 -7.63 -7.61 0.37
CA THR A 118 -8.19 -8.58 -0.56
C THR A 118 -9.33 -8.01 -1.39
N VAL A 119 -9.40 -8.37 -2.67
CA VAL A 119 -10.59 -8.17 -3.51
C VAL A 119 -11.00 -9.49 -4.16
N ASP A 120 -12.29 -9.80 -4.17
CA ASP A 120 -12.84 -11.00 -4.79
C ASP A 120 -13.46 -10.73 -6.17
N GLN A 121 -13.97 -11.78 -6.82
CA GLN A 121 -14.61 -11.70 -8.13
C GLN A 121 -15.86 -10.80 -8.18
N ALA A 122 -16.51 -10.57 -7.04
CA ALA A 122 -17.69 -9.71 -6.93
C ALA A 122 -17.31 -8.24 -6.63
N GLY A 123 -16.01 -7.94 -6.51
CA GLY A 123 -15.52 -6.63 -6.10
C GLY A 123 -15.63 -6.40 -4.59
N THR A 124 -15.88 -7.45 -3.79
CA THR A 124 -15.88 -7.35 -2.34
C THR A 124 -14.46 -7.08 -1.88
N LYS A 125 -14.26 -5.90 -1.30
CA LYS A 125 -12.99 -5.44 -0.75
C LYS A 125 -12.94 -5.75 0.74
N SER A 126 -11.81 -6.24 1.23
CA SER A 126 -11.61 -6.50 2.66
C SER A 126 -10.17 -6.23 3.07
N ALA A 127 -9.99 -5.92 4.35
CA ALA A 127 -8.69 -5.67 4.96
C ALA A 127 -8.57 -6.55 6.21
N SER A 128 -7.38 -7.06 6.51
CA SER A 128 -7.16 -7.92 7.68
C SER A 128 -7.00 -7.15 8.99
N GLY A 129 -6.69 -5.86 8.91
CA GLY A 129 -6.54 -4.98 10.07
C GLY A 129 -7.87 -4.43 10.59
N THR A 130 -7.80 -3.68 11.69
CA THR A 130 -8.99 -3.10 12.38
C THR A 130 -9.38 -1.71 11.88
N GLY A 131 -8.66 -1.17 10.90
CA GLY A 131 -8.87 0.15 10.34
C GLY A 131 -10.12 0.22 9.47
N THR A 132 -10.80 1.36 9.50
CA THR A 132 -12.06 1.59 8.78
C THR A 132 -11.89 2.25 7.41
N THR A 133 -10.68 2.68 7.06
CA THR A 133 -10.36 3.41 5.81
C THR A 133 -9.12 2.83 5.12
N CYS A 134 -9.30 1.64 4.54
CA CYS A 134 -8.23 0.84 3.96
C CYS A 134 -8.33 0.61 2.44
N TRP A 135 -9.43 1.03 1.83
CA TRP A 135 -9.81 0.76 0.44
C TRP A 135 -10.53 1.97 -0.19
#